data_AF-A0A9W7ZZR0-F1
#
_entry.id   AF-A0A9W7ZZR0-F1
#
_cell.length_a   1.000
_cell.length_b   1.000
_cell.length_c   1.000
_cell.angle_alpha   90.00
_cell.angle_beta   90.00
_cell.angle_gamma   90.00
#
_symmetry.space_group_name_H-M   'P 1'
#
loop_
_entity.id
_entity.type
_entity.pdbx_description
1 polymer ?
#
loop_
_entity_poly.entity_id
_entity_poly.type
_entity_poly.pdbx_seq_one_letter_code
_entity_poly.pdbx_strand_id
1 'polypeptide(L)'
;MVDINECIEVLKRGQFLRPQAVLSICETVKSLLFNEPNVLKIDPPVTVVGDIHGQFFDLLEILTLGDNLPNVNYLFLGDYVDRGLRSVETISLLFCLKIRYPANVFLIRGNHETRTTSMLPQVVAGSRPAAYLDEQLA
;
A
#
# COMPACT_ATOMS: atom_id res chain seq x y z
N MET A 1 -0.36 -22.77 4.99
CA MET A 1 -1.19 -21.71 4.39
C MET A 1 -1.11 -20.51 5.32
N VAL A 2 -0.86 -19.30 4.83
CA VAL A 2 -0.76 -18.10 5.68
C VAL A 2 -2.17 -17.69 6.10
N ASP A 3 -2.41 -17.54 7.41
CA ASP A 3 -3.69 -17.03 7.92
C ASP A 3 -3.72 -15.51 7.82
N ILE A 4 -4.57 -14.99 6.93
CA ILE A 4 -4.71 -13.57 6.67
C ILE A 4 -5.33 -12.83 7.85
N ASN A 5 -6.26 -13.46 8.60
CA ASN A 5 -6.88 -12.80 9.75
C ASN A 5 -5.85 -12.64 10.87
N GLU A 6 -5.03 -13.67 11.13
CA GLU A 6 -3.92 -13.56 12.07
C GLU A 6 -2.93 -12.46 11.65
N CYS A 7 -2.58 -12.39 10.37
CA CYS A 7 -1.68 -11.36 9.85
C CYS A 7 -2.24 -9.93 10.06
N ILE A 8 -3.55 -9.73 9.85
CA ILE A 8 -4.21 -8.43 10.08
C ILE A 8 -4.11 -8.06 11.56
N GLU A 9 -4.39 -8.99 12.47
CA GLU A 9 -4.32 -8.71 13.92
C GLU A 9 -2.90 -8.42 14.39
N VAL A 10 -1.90 -9.13 13.87
CA VAL A 10 -0.48 -8.85 14.15
C VAL A 10 -0.09 -7.46 13.66
N LEU A 11 -0.47 -7.10 12.42
CA LEU A 11 -0.17 -5.79 11.85
C LEU A 11 -0.88 -4.66 12.62
N LYS A 12 -2.16 -4.81 12.98
CA LYS A 12 -2.91 -3.82 13.77
C LYS A 12 -2.28 -3.53 15.13
N ARG A 13 -1.55 -4.49 15.71
CA ARG A 13 -0.75 -4.30 16.94
C ARG A 13 0.59 -3.59 16.70
N GLY A 14 0.88 -3.18 15.46
CA GLY A 14 2.14 -2.55 15.06
C GLY A 14 3.32 -3.52 14.97
N GLN A 15 3.06 -4.83 14.88
CA GLN A 15 4.10 -5.87 14.83
C GLN A 15 4.47 -6.25 13.40
N PHE A 16 5.68 -6.80 13.24
CA PHE A 16 6.20 -7.23 11.94
C PHE A 16 5.71 -8.62 11.57
N LEU A 17 5.37 -8.82 10.30
CA LEU A 17 5.17 -10.13 9.73
C LEU A 17 6.51 -10.80 9.39
N ARG A 18 6.53 -12.13 9.41
CA ARG A 18 7.70 -12.90 8.95
C ARG A 18 7.90 -12.70 7.44
N PRO A 19 9.14 -12.66 6.93
CA PRO A 19 9.40 -12.47 5.50
C PRO A 19 8.66 -13.46 4.60
N GLN A 20 8.55 -14.74 5.00
CA GLN A 20 7.83 -15.76 4.25
C GLN A 20 6.33 -15.45 4.14
N ALA A 21 5.74 -14.89 5.20
CA ALA A 21 4.33 -14.49 5.19
C ALA A 21 4.10 -13.32 4.23
N VAL A 22 4.97 -12.30 4.29
CA VAL A 22 4.92 -11.14 3.38
C VAL A 22 5.03 -11.59 1.93
N LEU A 23 5.99 -12.46 1.60
CA LEU A 23 6.15 -13.00 0.24
C LEU A 23 4.90 -13.73 -0.24
N SER A 24 4.29 -14.56 0.62
CA SER A 24 3.05 -15.27 0.28
C SER A 24 1.86 -14.32 0.05
N ILE A 25 1.77 -13.25 0.84
CA ILE A 25 0.75 -12.21 0.69
C ILE A 25 0.94 -11.48 -0.65
N CYS A 26 2.18 -11.10 -0.98
CA CYS A 26 2.49 -10.43 -2.24
C CYS A 26 2.12 -11.27 -3.47
N GLU A 27 2.42 -12.57 -3.50
CA GLU A 27 2.04 -13.44 -4.63
C GLU A 27 0.53 -13.59 -4.78
N THR A 28 -0.18 -13.65 -3.64
CA THR A 28 -1.65 -13.74 -3.63
C THR A 28 -2.27 -12.45 -4.17
N VAL A 29 -1.85 -11.28 -3.65
CA VAL A 29 -2.35 -9.98 -4.12
C VAL A 29 -2.01 -9.74 -5.58
N LYS A 30 -0.80 -10.09 -6.02
CA LYS A 30 -0.38 -9.93 -7.41
C LYS A 30 -1.34 -10.65 -8.36
N SER A 31 -1.70 -11.89 -8.04
CA SER A 31 -2.66 -12.66 -8.83
C SER A 31 -4.04 -12.03 -8.83
N LEU A 32 -4.44 -11.44 -7.70
CA LEU A 32 -5.73 -10.77 -7.55
C LEU A 32 -5.79 -9.50 -8.40
N LEU A 33 -4.85 -8.58 -8.22
CA LEU A 33 -4.77 -7.31 -8.94
C LEU A 33 -4.56 -7.49 -10.45
N PHE A 34 -3.84 -8.55 -10.86
CA PHE A 34 -3.67 -8.86 -12.29
C PHE A 34 -4.99 -9.14 -13.01
N ASN A 35 -5.99 -9.66 -12.30
CA ASN A 35 -7.31 -9.95 -12.88
C ASN A 35 -8.29 -8.77 -12.78
N GLU A 36 -7.89 -7.65 -12.19
CA GLU A 36 -8.74 -6.46 -12.09
C GLU A 36 -8.63 -5.58 -13.35
N PRO A 37 -9.71 -4.92 -13.77
CA PRO A 37 -9.66 -4.00 -14.89
C PRO A 37 -8.89 -2.73 -14.52
N ASN A 38 -8.22 -2.13 -15.51
CA ASN A 38 -7.51 -0.85 -15.34
C ASN A 38 -8.43 0.30 -14.87
N VAL A 39 -9.72 0.22 -15.19
CA VAL A 39 -10.74 1.19 -14.74
C VAL A 39 -11.74 0.46 -13.85
N LEU A 40 -11.66 0.73 -12.55
CA LEU A 40 -12.52 0.14 -11.54
C LEU A 40 -13.91 0.81 -11.56
N LYS A 41 -14.93 0.01 -11.29
CA LYS A 41 -16.31 0.48 -11.04
C LYS A 41 -16.66 0.12 -9.60
N ILE A 42 -17.02 1.11 -8.80
CA ILE A 42 -17.26 0.95 -7.37
C ILE A 42 -18.61 1.57 -7.05
N ASP A 43 -19.51 0.78 -6.46
CA ASP A 43 -20.81 1.26 -6.02
C ASP A 43 -20.71 1.99 -4.67
N PRO A 44 -21.52 3.04 -4.44
CA PRO A 44 -21.59 3.69 -3.14
C PRO A 44 -22.23 2.78 -2.07
N PRO A 45 -21.92 2.99 -0.78
CA PRO A 45 -21.06 4.04 -0.22
C PRO A 45 -19.56 3.74 -0.36
N VAL A 46 -18.75 4.79 -0.59
CA VAL A 46 -17.29 4.69 -0.75
C VAL A 46 -16.56 5.70 0.14
N THR A 47 -15.59 5.21 0.91
CA THR A 47 -14.58 6.01 1.59
C THR A 47 -13.35 6.11 0.70
N VAL A 48 -12.98 7.33 0.31
CA VAL A 48 -11.81 7.58 -0.53
C VAL A 48 -10.66 8.05 0.33
N VAL A 49 -9.51 7.37 0.22
CA VAL A 49 -8.29 7.64 0.98
C VAL A 49 -7.17 8.05 0.02
N GLY A 50 -6.57 9.21 0.28
CA GLY A 50 -5.43 9.72 -0.47
C GLY A 50 -4.10 9.11 -0.01
N ASP A 51 -3.02 9.87 -0.22
CA ASP A 51 -1.64 9.46 0.06
C ASP A 51 -1.44 9.05 1.52
N ILE A 52 -0.68 7.97 1.74
CA ILE A 52 -0.37 7.46 3.09
C ILE A 52 1.13 7.60 3.39
N HIS A 53 2.01 7.39 2.41
CA HIS A 53 3.45 7.55 2.55
C HIS A 53 4.04 6.87 3.80
N GLY A 54 3.69 5.61 4.04
CA GLY A 54 4.21 4.83 5.17
C GLY A 54 3.82 5.33 6.56
N GLN A 55 2.83 6.23 6.67
CA GLN A 55 2.25 6.70 7.92
C GLN A 55 1.27 5.65 8.50
N PHE A 56 1.85 4.55 9.00
CA PHE A 56 1.08 3.37 9.40
C PHE A 56 0.03 3.63 10.50
N PHE A 57 0.36 4.43 11.51
CA PHE A 57 -0.59 4.72 12.61
C PHE A 57 -1.76 5.58 12.15
N ASP A 58 -1.53 6.50 11.21
CA ASP A 58 -2.60 7.30 10.60
C ASP A 58 -3.51 6.41 9.74
N LEU A 59 -2.96 5.40 9.04
CA LEU A 59 -3.77 4.39 8.36
C LEU A 59 -4.66 3.60 9.34
N LEU A 60 -4.14 3.21 10.51
CA LEU A 60 -4.96 2.54 11.52
C LEU A 60 -6.09 3.42 12.03
N GLU A 61 -5.83 4.71 12.22
CA GLU A 61 -6.84 5.68 12.62
C GLU A 61 -7.90 5.86 11.54
N ILE A 62 -7.51 6.00 10.26
CA ILE A 62 -8.44 6.06 9.12
C ILE A 62 -9.37 4.84 9.10
N LEU A 63 -8.83 3.63 9.30
CA LEU A 63 -9.61 2.39 9.33
C LEU A 63 -10.49 2.25 10.59
N THR A 64 -10.19 3.01 11.65
CA THR A 64 -10.96 3.01 12.91
C THR A 64 -12.08 4.05 12.88
N LEU A 65 -11.83 5.20 12.25
CA LEU A 65 -12.80 6.28 12.08
C LEU A 65 -13.79 6.01 10.95
N GLY A 66 -13.35 5.33 9.90
CA GLY A 66 -14.22 4.98 8.78
C GLY A 66 -15.22 3.87 9.13
N ASP A 67 -16.23 3.73 8.29
CA ASP A 67 -17.21 2.65 8.44
C ASP A 67 -16.53 1.27 8.33
N ASN A 68 -17.08 0.29 9.05
CA ASN A 68 -16.50 -1.04 9.12
C ASN A 68 -16.66 -1.81 7.80
N LEU A 69 -15.55 -2.35 7.29
CA LEU A 69 -15.57 -3.39 6.27
C LEU A 69 -16.40 -4.60 6.76
N PRO A 70 -17.25 -5.22 5.92
CA PRO A 70 -17.45 -4.98 4.49
C PRO A 70 -18.64 -4.06 4.14
N ASN A 71 -19.18 -3.29 5.08
CA ASN A 71 -20.41 -2.51 4.85
C ASN A 71 -20.19 -1.28 3.95
N VAL A 72 -18.94 -0.81 3.83
CA VAL A 72 -18.50 0.30 3.00
C VAL A 72 -17.37 -0.14 2.08
N ASN A 73 -17.26 0.48 0.91
CA ASN A 73 -16.12 0.29 0.02
C ASN A 73 -15.01 1.29 0.36
N TYR A 74 -13.76 0.83 0.38
CA TYR A 74 -12.58 1.66 0.50
C TYR A 74 -11.86 1.76 -0.84
N LEU A 75 -11.65 2.99 -1.30
CA LEU A 75 -10.83 3.29 -2.45
C LEU A 75 -9.57 4.02 -2.00
N PHE A 76 -8.41 3.39 -2.16
CA PHE A 76 -7.12 4.03 -1.93
C PHE A 76 -6.50 4.49 -3.25
N LEU A 77 -6.00 5.73 -3.27
CA LEU A 77 -5.56 6.41 -4.49
C LEU A 77 -4.09 6.20 -4.88
N GLY A 78 -3.32 5.49 -4.05
CA GLY A 78 -1.89 5.23 -4.30
C GLY A 78 -0.99 5.88 -3.24
N ASP A 79 0.31 5.94 -3.55
CA ASP A 79 1.32 6.59 -2.70
C ASP A 79 1.32 6.02 -1.26
N TYR A 80 1.39 4.69 -1.19
CA TYR A 80 1.38 3.92 0.05
C TYR A 80 2.75 3.94 0.74
N VAL A 81 3.81 4.02 -0.07
CA VAL A 81 5.21 3.84 0.34
C VAL A 81 5.97 5.16 0.25
N ASP A 82 7.25 5.11 0.67
CA ASP A 82 8.17 6.24 0.79
C ASP A 82 7.81 7.25 1.91
N ARG A 83 8.77 8.11 2.26
CA ARG A 83 8.77 9.15 3.32
C ARG A 83 8.57 8.66 4.76
N GLY A 84 7.60 7.79 5.03
CA GLY A 84 7.33 7.23 6.34
C GLY A 84 8.24 6.05 6.72
N LEU A 85 8.32 5.76 8.02
CA LEU A 85 9.19 4.72 8.58
C LEU A 85 8.58 3.31 8.53
N ARG A 86 7.27 3.18 8.27
CA ARG A 86 6.51 1.92 8.37
C ARG A 86 5.82 1.56 7.04
N SER A 87 6.49 1.79 5.92
CA SER A 87 5.96 1.51 4.57
C SER A 87 5.65 0.03 4.35
N VAL A 88 6.46 -0.88 4.88
CA VAL A 88 6.27 -2.33 4.73
C VAL A 88 4.99 -2.78 5.43
N GLU A 89 4.72 -2.27 6.63
CA GLU A 89 3.52 -2.59 7.40
C GLU A 89 2.28 -1.97 6.76
N THR A 90 2.42 -0.74 6.27
CA THR A 90 1.37 -0.02 5.54
C THR A 90 0.90 -0.84 4.35
N ILE A 91 1.83 -1.22 3.46
CA ILE A 91 1.45 -1.99 2.26
C ILE A 91 1.01 -3.41 2.62
N SER A 92 1.62 -4.05 3.62
CA SER A 92 1.24 -5.39 4.07
C SER A 92 -0.19 -5.41 4.61
N LEU A 93 -0.60 -4.40 5.37
CA LEU A 93 -1.96 -4.30 5.92
C LEU A 93 -2.98 -4.10 4.80
N LEU A 94 -2.71 -3.18 3.87
CA LEU A 94 -3.58 -2.95 2.71
C LEU A 94 -3.72 -4.22 1.84
N PHE A 95 -2.64 -4.97 1.65
CA PHE A 95 -2.67 -6.24 0.94
C PHE A 95 -3.49 -7.31 1.66
N CYS A 96 -3.32 -7.47 2.97
CA CYS A 96 -4.14 -8.38 3.75
C CYS A 96 -5.63 -8.00 3.68
N LEU A 97 -5.96 -6.71 3.79
CA LEU A 97 -7.33 -6.22 3.65
C LEU A 97 -7.89 -6.48 2.23
N LYS A 98 -7.08 -6.28 1.19
CA LYS A 98 -7.45 -6.57 -0.20
C LYS A 98 -7.74 -8.06 -0.41
N ILE A 99 -6.92 -8.95 0.14
CA ILE A 99 -7.16 -10.41 0.08
C ILE A 99 -8.44 -10.76 0.84
N ARG A 100 -8.65 -10.17 2.02
CA ARG A 100 -9.77 -10.49 2.90
C ARG A 100 -11.11 -9.95 2.40
N TYR A 101 -11.10 -8.79 1.74
CA TYR A 101 -12.28 -8.07 1.28
C TYR A 101 -12.09 -7.58 -0.18
N PRO A 102 -11.92 -8.50 -1.15
CA PRO A 102 -11.54 -8.13 -2.51
C PRO A 102 -12.58 -7.29 -3.25
N ALA A 103 -13.85 -7.44 -2.87
CA ALA A 103 -14.98 -6.69 -3.43
C ALA A 103 -15.22 -5.33 -2.76
N ASN A 104 -14.52 -5.03 -1.65
CA ASN A 104 -14.74 -3.80 -0.88
C ASN A 104 -13.49 -2.94 -0.76
N VAL A 105 -12.29 -3.52 -0.87
CA VAL A 105 -11.03 -2.78 -0.80
C VAL A 105 -10.46 -2.65 -2.20
N PHE A 106 -10.25 -1.43 -2.66
CA PHE A 106 -9.75 -1.11 -4.00
C PHE A 106 -8.45 -0.32 -3.88
N LEU A 107 -7.42 -0.76 -4.58
CA LEU A 107 -6.08 -0.17 -4.54
C LEU A 107 -5.71 0.34 -5.93
N ILE A 108 -5.51 1.64 -6.08
CA ILE A 108 -4.99 2.24 -7.30
C ILE A 108 -3.48 2.48 -7.14
N ARG A 109 -2.76 2.56 -8.27
CA ARG A 109 -1.33 2.83 -8.32
C ARG A 109 -1.06 4.34 -8.29
N GLY A 110 -0.22 4.79 -7.36
CA GLY A 110 0.38 6.12 -7.34
C GLY A 110 1.75 6.16 -8.03
N ASN A 111 2.39 7.33 -8.01
CA ASN A 111 3.71 7.50 -8.64
C ASN A 111 4.85 6.91 -7.81
N HIS A 112 4.63 6.70 -6.50
CA HIS A 112 5.60 6.06 -5.61
C HIS A 112 5.65 4.54 -5.73
N GLU A 113 4.66 3.89 -6.34
CA GLU A 113 4.65 2.45 -6.62
C GLU A 113 5.43 2.09 -7.91
N THR A 114 6.64 2.64 -8.05
CA THR A 114 7.56 2.34 -9.16
C THR A 114 8.97 2.11 -8.62
N ARG A 115 9.73 1.20 -9.27
CA ARG A 115 11.15 0.97 -8.92
C ARG A 115 11.94 2.26 -8.94
N THR A 116 11.70 3.12 -9.94
CA THR A 116 12.40 4.39 -10.09
C THR A 116 12.18 5.25 -8.86
N THR A 117 10.94 5.50 -8.46
CA THR A 117 10.66 6.38 -7.32
C THR A 117 11.10 5.78 -5.99
N SER A 118 10.82 4.50 -5.71
CA SER A 118 11.17 3.89 -4.41
C SER A 118 12.67 3.64 -4.22
N MET A 119 13.46 3.60 -5.30
CA MET A 119 14.93 3.43 -5.24
C MET A 119 15.67 4.77 -5.36
N LEU A 120 14.97 5.88 -5.61
CA LEU A 120 15.59 7.19 -5.52
C LEU A 120 15.98 7.44 -4.06
N PRO A 121 17.23 7.85 -3.79
CA PRO A 121 17.57 8.39 -2.48
C PRO A 121 16.56 9.50 -2.18
N GLN A 122 15.90 9.46 -1.01
CA GLN A 122 15.00 10.53 -0.62
C GLN A 122 15.83 11.82 -0.57
N VAL A 123 15.73 12.62 -1.63
CA VAL A 123 16.40 13.90 -1.71
C VAL A 123 15.71 14.78 -0.69
N VAL A 124 16.39 15.04 0.43
CA VAL A 124 15.98 16.08 1.37
C VAL A 124 15.79 17.34 0.54
N ALA A 125 14.56 17.88 0.55
CA ALA A 125 14.22 19.07 -0.20
C ALA A 125 15.24 20.18 0.10
N GLY A 126 16.11 20.49 -0.88
CA GLY A 126 17.22 21.43 -0.73
C GLY A 126 18.59 20.92 -1.23
N SER A 127 18.78 19.62 -1.39
CA SER A 127 20.08 19.06 -1.84
C SER A 127 19.99 18.61 -3.30
N ARG A 128 20.51 19.39 -4.25
CA ARG A 128 20.64 18.90 -5.65
C ARG A 128 21.50 17.62 -5.65
N PRO A 129 21.06 16.49 -6.24
CA PRO A 129 21.96 15.36 -6.45
C PRO A 129 22.92 15.71 -7.59
N ALA A 130 24.21 15.78 -7.25
CA ALA A 130 25.30 16.12 -8.17
C ALA A 130 25.76 14.97 -9.09
N ALA A 131 24.93 13.94 -9.32
CA ALA A 131 25.37 12.75 -10.03
C ALA A 131 24.23 12.08 -10.80
N TYR A 132 23.77 12.71 -11.90
CA TYR A 132 23.00 12.00 -12.92
C TYR A 132 23.05 12.67 -14.31
N LEU A 133 24.15 13.36 -14.66
CA LEU A 133 24.27 14.06 -15.96
C LEU A 133 25.45 13.66 -16.85
N ASP A 134 26.32 12.71 -16.46
CA ASP A 134 27.53 12.43 -17.24
C ASP A 134 27.56 11.11 -18.03
N GLU A 135 26.44 10.39 -18.21
CA GLU A 135 26.43 9.13 -18.98
C GLU A 135 25.46 9.08 -20.18
N GLN A 136 25.06 10.22 -20.75
CA GLN A 136 24.36 10.25 -22.04
C GLN A 136 25.04 11.07 -23.15
N LEU A 137 26.31 11.45 -22.96
CA LEU A 137 27.13 12.05 -24.01
C LEU A 137 28.55 11.44 -24.01
N ALA A 138 28.66 10.19 -24.47
CA ALA A 138 29.90 9.59 -24.98
C ALA A 138 29.55 8.53 -26.03
#